data_AF-A0A399WNC0-F1
#
_entry.id   AF-A0A399WNC0-F1
#
_cell.length_a   1.000
_cell.length_b   1.000
_cell.length_c   1.000
_cell.angle_alpha   90.00
_cell.angle_beta   90.00
_cell.angle_gamma   90.00
#
_symmetry.space_group_name_H-M   'P 1'
#
loop_
_entity.id
_entity.type
_entity.pdbx_description
1 polymer ?
#
loop_
_entity_poly.entity_id
_entity_poly.type
_entity_poly.pdbx_seq_one_letter_code
_entity_poly.pdbx_strand_id
1 'polypeptide(L)'
;MTDPSKSSFLSGALPSYKNPPVNEVVCGMRFQVPDKLRIPHIGFLWDKLRADYPIIQHAQPITSVKGGIWLDEATGLPLPRVWFINKSDDQLVQFQLDRFYFNWRRRQNNYPRYDYVIRNFESVLNTIVNFFGEFELGELKPIEYELSYINHIPKGQGWNTINDLPGIFLDFVWKQTKARFLTNPEKVAWQTEFPLPEKKGHLIVNLKQSIRTEDKVPLFVSN
;
A
#
# COMPACT_ATOMS: atom_id res chain seq x y z
N MET A 1 -12.23 14.30 -42.95
CA MET A 1 -11.11 13.83 -42.10
C MET A 1 -11.41 14.28 -40.68
N THR A 2 -11.97 13.39 -39.87
CA THR A 2 -12.33 13.66 -38.48
C THR A 2 -11.44 12.80 -37.58
N ASP A 3 -10.81 13.48 -36.64
CA ASP A 3 -9.82 13.03 -35.68
C ASP A 3 -10.33 11.84 -34.81
N PRO A 4 -9.60 10.70 -34.72
CA PRO A 4 -10.01 9.54 -33.93
C PRO A 4 -9.60 9.63 -32.43
N SER A 5 -9.19 10.80 -31.93
CA SER A 5 -8.72 10.96 -30.54
C SER A 5 -9.81 11.26 -29.49
N LYS A 6 -11.07 10.86 -29.73
CA LYS A 6 -12.05 10.77 -28.65
C LYS A 6 -11.85 9.44 -27.91
N SER A 7 -10.86 9.43 -27.01
CA SER A 7 -10.77 8.43 -25.94
C SER A 7 -12.06 8.49 -25.14
N SER A 8 -12.98 7.57 -25.45
CA SER A 8 -14.14 7.28 -24.63
C SER A 8 -13.64 6.67 -23.33
N PHE A 9 -13.38 7.51 -22.33
CA PHE A 9 -13.51 7.06 -20.96
C PHE A 9 -14.99 6.72 -20.79
N LEU A 10 -15.33 5.46 -21.07
CA LEU A 10 -16.65 4.92 -20.86
C LEU A 10 -17.05 5.26 -19.43
N SER A 11 -18.18 5.96 -19.31
CA SER A 11 -18.99 6.15 -18.11
C SER A 11 -19.59 4.81 -17.63
N GLY A 12 -18.78 3.75 -17.62
CA GLY A 12 -19.13 2.44 -17.10
C GLY A 12 -18.80 2.36 -15.62
N ALA A 13 -19.63 1.64 -14.87
CA ALA A 13 -19.27 1.25 -13.50
C ALA A 13 -17.92 0.52 -13.51
N LEU A 14 -17.04 0.88 -12.59
CA LEU A 14 -15.76 0.19 -12.40
C LEU A 14 -16.00 -1.32 -12.20
N PRO A 15 -15.11 -2.19 -12.69
CA PRO A 15 -15.29 -3.63 -12.56
C PRO A 15 -15.35 -4.04 -11.08
N SER A 16 -16.39 -4.79 -10.73
CA SER A 16 -16.58 -5.33 -9.38
C SER A 16 -16.53 -6.85 -9.40
N TYR A 17 -15.52 -7.41 -8.73
CA TYR A 17 -15.30 -8.85 -8.65
C TYR A 17 -15.89 -9.41 -7.36
N LYS A 18 -16.59 -10.55 -7.43
CA LYS A 18 -17.13 -11.24 -6.23
C LYS A 18 -16.03 -11.63 -5.25
N ASN A 19 -14.92 -12.18 -5.76
CA ASN A 19 -13.77 -12.64 -4.98
C ASN A 19 -12.49 -11.97 -5.52
N PRO A 20 -12.23 -10.70 -5.17
CA PRO A 20 -11.02 -10.02 -5.63
C PRO A 20 -9.77 -10.63 -4.98
N PRO A 21 -8.61 -10.62 -5.65
CA PRO A 21 -7.34 -11.12 -5.11
C PRO A 21 -6.70 -10.17 -4.08
N VAL A 22 -7.37 -9.07 -3.76
CA VAL A 22 -6.92 -8.06 -2.80
C VAL A 22 -6.71 -8.73 -1.44
N ASN A 23 -5.47 -8.67 -0.99
CA ASN A 23 -5.03 -9.15 0.31
C ASN A 23 -4.87 -7.99 1.29
N GLU A 24 -4.50 -6.81 0.82
CA GLU A 24 -4.34 -5.63 1.67
C GLU A 24 -4.54 -4.36 0.86
N VAL A 25 -5.14 -3.34 1.49
CA VAL A 25 -5.28 -2.00 0.92
C VAL A 25 -4.69 -1.02 1.92
N VAL A 26 -3.78 -0.18 1.44
CA VAL A 26 -3.05 0.79 2.25
C VAL A 26 -3.37 2.20 1.76
N CYS A 27 -3.83 3.05 2.66
CA CYS A 27 -3.93 4.49 2.46
C CYS A 27 -2.89 5.17 3.34
N GLY A 28 -2.06 6.03 2.76
CA GLY A 28 -0.93 6.65 3.45
C GLY A 28 -0.86 8.15 3.23
N MET A 29 -0.23 8.83 4.19
CA MET A 29 0.18 10.21 4.03
C MET A 29 1.56 10.43 4.63
N ARG A 30 2.45 10.98 3.82
CA ARG A 30 3.73 11.54 4.28
C ARG A 30 3.53 13.02 4.56
N PHE A 31 4.14 13.52 5.63
CA PHE A 31 4.01 14.90 6.08
C PHE A 31 5.36 15.45 6.55
N GLN A 32 5.44 16.78 6.68
CA GLN A 32 6.64 17.43 7.21
C GLN A 32 6.84 17.02 8.69
N VAL A 33 8.03 16.54 9.04
CA VAL A 33 8.36 16.14 10.42
C VAL A 33 8.18 17.34 11.36
N PRO A 34 7.35 17.24 12.41
CA PRO A 34 7.15 18.36 13.32
C PRO A 34 8.31 18.49 14.32
N ASP A 35 8.87 19.68 14.47
CA ASP A 35 10.04 19.96 15.32
C ASP A 35 9.82 19.59 16.80
N LYS A 36 8.57 19.57 17.26
CA LYS A 36 8.17 19.27 18.64
C LYS A 36 7.75 17.82 18.87
N LEU A 37 7.55 17.03 17.80
CA LEU A 37 7.11 15.65 17.93
C LEU A 37 8.26 14.80 18.51
N ARG A 38 7.95 13.95 19.49
CA ARG A 38 8.92 13.13 20.25
C ARG A 38 8.33 11.76 20.50
N ILE A 39 9.17 10.77 20.79
CA ILE A 39 8.75 9.38 21.05
C ILE A 39 7.61 9.27 22.09
N PRO A 40 7.62 9.98 23.24
CA PRO A 40 6.51 9.90 24.20
C PRO A 40 5.14 10.31 23.62
N HIS A 41 5.12 11.25 22.68
CA HIS A 41 3.89 11.69 22.02
C HIS A 41 3.21 10.55 21.23
N ILE A 42 3.97 9.58 20.73
CA ILE A 42 3.42 8.40 20.06
C ILE A 42 2.56 7.58 21.03
N GLY A 43 2.92 7.53 22.32
CA GLY A 43 2.12 6.89 23.36
C GLY A 43 0.78 7.60 23.60
N PHE A 44 0.77 8.93 23.59
CA PHE A 44 -0.47 9.71 23.68
C PHE A 44 -1.35 9.58 22.44
N LEU A 45 -0.75 9.48 21.25
CA LEU A 45 -1.50 9.18 20.03
C LEU A 45 -2.14 7.80 20.12
N TRP A 46 -1.41 6.78 20.59
CA TRP A 46 -1.98 5.47 20.83
C TRP A 46 -3.14 5.53 21.81
N ASP A 47 -3.04 6.28 22.90
CA ASP A 47 -4.15 6.40 23.87
C ASP A 47 -5.44 6.95 23.24
N LYS A 48 -5.34 7.80 22.21
CA LYS A 48 -6.51 8.26 21.42
C LYS A 48 -7.08 7.19 20.50
N LEU A 49 -6.25 6.25 20.04
CA LEU A 49 -6.62 5.20 19.09
C LEU A 49 -6.94 3.85 19.77
N ARG A 50 -6.56 3.66 21.04
CA ARG A 50 -6.58 2.36 21.74
C ARG A 50 -7.94 1.68 21.82
N ALA A 51 -9.03 2.45 21.74
CA ALA A 51 -10.39 1.91 21.78
C ALA A 51 -10.61 0.96 20.60
N ASP A 52 -10.14 1.36 19.42
CA ASP A 52 -10.25 0.61 18.17
C ASP A 52 -8.99 -0.22 17.88
N TYR A 53 -7.81 0.28 18.27
CA TYR A 53 -6.49 -0.30 17.99
C TYR A 53 -5.69 -0.59 19.28
N PRO A 54 -6.14 -1.54 20.13
CA PRO A 54 -5.53 -1.77 21.44
C PRO A 54 -4.16 -2.47 21.40
N ILE A 55 -3.80 -3.15 20.31
CA ILE A 55 -2.58 -3.96 20.23
C ILE A 55 -1.45 -3.10 19.63
N ILE A 56 -0.27 -3.11 20.25
CA ILE A 56 0.90 -2.35 19.78
C ILE A 56 2.02 -3.30 19.35
N GLN A 57 2.68 -3.01 18.23
CA GLN A 57 3.90 -3.70 17.80
C GLN A 57 4.95 -2.72 17.27
N HIS A 58 6.22 -3.06 17.45
CA HIS A 58 7.32 -2.38 16.75
C HIS A 58 7.45 -2.90 15.33
N ALA A 59 7.78 -2.01 14.40
CA ALA A 59 8.08 -2.37 13.02
C ALA A 59 9.34 -1.66 12.54
N GLN A 60 10.03 -2.25 11.56
CA GLN A 60 11.19 -1.60 10.92
C GLN A 60 10.77 -0.28 10.26
N PRO A 61 11.55 0.79 10.29
CA PRO A 61 11.20 2.04 9.62
C PRO A 61 11.04 1.90 8.11
N ILE A 62 10.18 2.71 7.50
CA ILE A 62 10.04 2.79 6.04
C ILE A 62 11.09 3.79 5.51
N THR A 63 11.90 3.33 4.56
CA THR A 63 12.90 4.14 3.88
C THR A 63 12.26 5.17 2.95
N SER A 64 12.93 6.29 2.74
CA SER A 64 12.56 7.23 1.68
C SER A 64 12.81 6.64 0.29
N VAL A 65 12.15 7.19 -0.74
CA VAL A 65 12.28 6.79 -2.15
C VAL A 65 13.74 6.87 -2.64
N LYS A 66 14.59 7.71 -2.01
CA LYS A 66 16.03 7.80 -2.30
C LYS A 66 16.88 6.72 -1.62
N GLY A 67 16.27 5.70 -1.02
CA GLY A 67 16.95 4.58 -0.36
C GLY A 67 17.55 4.90 1.01
N GLY A 68 17.34 6.11 1.53
CA GLY A 68 17.82 6.53 2.85
C GLY A 68 16.77 6.27 3.94
N ILE A 69 17.21 5.73 5.08
CA ILE A 69 16.45 5.75 6.33
C ILE A 69 16.51 7.18 6.88
N TRP A 70 15.36 7.75 7.23
CA TRP A 70 15.35 9.01 7.98
C TRP A 70 15.90 8.75 9.38
N LEU A 71 16.98 9.44 9.71
CA LEU A 71 17.58 9.39 11.04
C LEU A 71 17.12 10.61 11.83
N ASP A 72 16.87 10.39 13.10
CA ASP A 72 16.70 11.46 14.07
C ASP A 72 18.03 12.24 14.18
N GLU A 73 18.00 13.55 13.97
CA GLU A 73 19.21 14.38 13.94
C GLU A 73 19.94 14.42 15.28
N ALA A 74 19.22 14.26 16.40
CA ALA A 74 19.78 14.33 17.74
C ALA A 74 20.47 13.03 18.16
N THR A 75 19.93 11.87 17.78
CA THR A 75 20.41 10.55 18.22
C THR A 75 21.14 9.77 17.12
N GLY A 76 20.99 10.16 15.85
CA GLY A 76 21.49 9.42 14.69
C GLY A 76 20.80 8.07 14.47
N LEU A 77 19.70 7.80 15.19
CA LEU A 77 18.97 6.55 15.10
C LEU A 77 17.81 6.65 14.10
N PRO A 78 17.39 5.54 13.48
CA PRO A 78 16.20 5.51 12.64
C PRO A 78 14.95 5.99 13.39
N LEU A 79 14.11 6.78 12.71
CA LEU A 79 12.80 7.18 13.26
C LEU A 79 11.95 5.91 13.49
N PRO A 80 11.50 5.62 14.72
CA PRO A 80 10.80 4.38 15.01
C PRO A 80 9.45 4.33 14.29
N ARG A 81 9.09 3.15 13.77
CA ARG A 81 7.75 2.86 13.27
C ARG A 81 7.02 1.98 14.27
N VAL A 82 5.81 2.39 14.61
CA VAL A 82 4.93 1.67 15.54
C VAL A 82 3.63 1.31 14.82
N TRP A 83 3.11 0.14 15.14
CA TRP A 83 1.86 -0.41 14.63
C TRP A 83 0.82 -0.41 15.73
N PHE A 84 -0.36 0.14 15.46
CA PHE A 84 -1.56 0.04 16.28
C PHE A 84 -2.57 -0.85 15.56
N ILE A 85 -2.87 -2.00 16.15
CA ILE A 85 -3.59 -3.09 15.51
C ILE A 85 -4.93 -3.28 16.22
N ASN A 86 -6.00 -3.45 15.43
CA ASN A 86 -7.30 -3.73 15.99
C ASN A 86 -7.41 -5.19 16.49
N LYS A 87 -8.42 -5.48 17.33
CA LYS A 87 -8.56 -6.82 17.95
C LYS A 87 -8.67 -7.96 16.93
N SER A 88 -9.26 -7.69 15.77
CA SER A 88 -9.47 -8.67 14.70
C SER A 88 -8.24 -8.87 13.79
N ASP A 89 -7.18 -8.07 13.98
CA ASP A 89 -5.97 -8.03 13.14
C ASP A 89 -6.27 -7.79 11.64
N ASP A 90 -7.44 -7.24 11.29
CA ASP A 90 -7.82 -6.90 9.92
C ASP A 90 -7.67 -5.41 9.62
N GLN A 91 -7.30 -4.61 10.63
CA GLN A 91 -6.93 -3.20 10.47
C GLN A 91 -5.67 -2.87 11.25
N LEU A 92 -4.91 -1.92 10.71
CA LEU A 92 -3.64 -1.49 11.26
C LEU A 92 -3.41 -0.01 10.94
N VAL A 93 -3.10 0.79 11.96
CA VAL A 93 -2.52 2.12 11.80
C VAL A 93 -1.02 2.02 12.00
N GLN A 94 -0.23 2.46 11.02
CA GLN A 94 1.22 2.57 11.14
C GLN A 94 1.58 4.02 11.33
N PHE A 95 2.39 4.32 12.34
CA PHE A 95 2.87 5.67 12.59
C PHE A 95 4.40 5.70 12.64
N GLN A 96 4.97 6.65 11.91
CA GLN A 96 6.38 7.02 11.91
C GLN A 96 6.44 8.56 11.93
N LEU A 97 7.53 9.14 12.42
CA LEU A 97 7.59 10.59 12.68
C LEU A 97 7.39 11.49 11.44
N ASP A 98 7.49 10.95 10.22
CA ASP A 98 7.28 11.64 8.95
C ASP A 98 6.04 11.16 8.17
N ARG A 99 5.31 10.16 8.65
CA ARG A 99 4.20 9.54 7.90
C ARG A 99 3.27 8.70 8.75
N PHE A 100 2.06 8.50 8.26
CA PHE A 100 1.18 7.45 8.78
C PHE A 100 0.50 6.70 7.64
N TYR A 101 0.07 5.48 7.96
CA TYR A 101 -0.69 4.63 7.05
C TYR A 101 -1.86 4.00 7.80
N PHE A 102 -2.96 3.82 7.10
CA PHE A 102 -4.05 2.92 7.46
C PHE A 102 -4.04 1.74 6.51
N ASN A 103 -4.05 0.53 7.05
CA ASN A 103 -4.04 -0.71 6.31
C ASN A 103 -5.31 -1.50 6.66
N TRP A 104 -6.12 -1.81 5.65
CA TRP A 104 -7.05 -2.94 5.74
C TRP A 104 -6.33 -4.20 5.26
N ARG A 105 -6.40 -5.27 6.05
CA ARG A 105 -5.76 -6.56 5.75
C ARG A 105 -6.81 -7.65 5.69
N ARG A 106 -6.72 -8.50 4.67
CA ARG A 106 -7.53 -9.69 4.57
C ARG A 106 -7.16 -10.66 5.69
N ARG A 107 -8.17 -11.02 6.46
CA ARG A 107 -8.14 -12.09 7.47
C ARG A 107 -9.26 -13.05 7.15
N GLN A 108 -10.26 -13.15 8.02
CA GLN A 108 -11.45 -13.96 7.78
C GLN A 108 -12.48 -13.25 6.88
N ASN A 109 -12.49 -11.91 6.88
CA ASN A 109 -13.47 -11.11 6.16
C ASN A 109 -13.09 -10.89 4.68
N ASN A 110 -14.10 -10.70 3.84
CA ASN A 110 -13.93 -10.29 2.45
C ASN A 110 -13.55 -8.80 2.35
N TYR A 111 -12.97 -8.41 1.21
CA TYR A 111 -12.58 -7.02 0.94
C TYR A 111 -13.80 -6.08 1.04
N PRO A 112 -13.81 -5.13 2.01
CA PRO A 112 -14.97 -4.26 2.26
C PRO A 112 -15.11 -3.10 1.26
N ARG A 113 -14.30 -3.10 0.20
CA ARG A 113 -14.22 -2.06 -0.84
C ARG A 113 -13.63 -0.75 -0.35
N TYR A 114 -13.30 0.10 -1.33
CA TYR A 114 -12.54 1.31 -1.14
C TYR A 114 -13.23 2.29 -0.19
N ASP A 115 -14.55 2.48 -0.32
CA ASP A 115 -15.33 3.40 0.51
C ASP A 115 -15.21 3.10 2.00
N TYR A 116 -15.04 1.83 2.38
CA TYR A 116 -14.78 1.47 3.76
C TYR A 116 -13.36 1.88 4.18
N VAL A 117 -12.37 1.58 3.36
CA VAL A 117 -10.96 1.85 3.65
C VAL A 117 -10.70 3.35 3.78
N ILE A 118 -11.20 4.15 2.83
CA ILE A 118 -10.96 5.61 2.83
C ILE A 118 -11.63 6.30 4.03
N ARG A 119 -12.85 5.89 4.41
CA ARG A 119 -13.54 6.45 5.60
C ARG A 119 -12.78 6.18 6.90
N ASN A 120 -12.20 4.97 7.04
CA ASN A 120 -11.38 4.66 8.21
C ASN A 120 -10.06 5.43 8.21
N PHE A 121 -9.43 5.57 7.04
CA PHE A 121 -8.25 6.45 6.88
C PHE A 121 -8.56 7.90 7.28
N GLU A 122 -9.67 8.47 6.80
CA GLU A 122 -10.09 9.83 7.13
C GLU A 122 -10.39 9.99 8.63
N SER A 123 -11.01 8.99 9.26
CA SER A 123 -11.25 8.98 10.70
C SER A 123 -9.95 9.00 11.52
N VAL A 124 -8.96 8.19 11.11
CA VAL A 124 -7.63 8.17 11.73
C VAL A 124 -6.89 9.48 11.47
N LEU A 125 -6.96 10.01 10.25
CA LEU A 125 -6.37 11.30 9.89
C LEU A 125 -6.92 12.43 10.77
N ASN A 126 -8.24 12.51 10.95
CA ASN A 126 -8.88 13.51 11.81
C ASN A 126 -8.39 13.39 13.27
N THR A 127 -8.20 12.16 13.76
CA THR A 127 -7.64 11.92 15.09
C THR A 127 -6.21 12.45 15.20
N ILE A 128 -5.38 12.22 14.17
CA ILE A 128 -3.99 12.73 14.12
C ILE A 128 -3.96 14.27 14.02
N VAL A 129 -4.83 14.87 13.20
CA VAL A 129 -4.93 16.34 13.08
C VAL A 129 -5.29 16.97 14.43
N ASN A 130 -6.31 16.42 15.11
CA ASN A 130 -6.70 16.90 16.44
C ASN A 130 -5.57 16.73 17.47
N PHE A 131 -4.86 15.60 17.41
CA PHE A 131 -3.70 15.34 18.25
C PHE A 131 -2.57 16.36 18.02
N PHE A 132 -2.30 16.77 16.77
CA PHE A 132 -1.31 17.80 16.47
C PHE A 132 -1.67 19.15 17.09
N GLY A 133 -2.96 19.52 17.05
CA GLY A 133 -3.46 20.73 17.70
C GLY A 133 -3.37 20.67 19.22
N GLU A 134 -3.83 19.58 19.84
CA GLU A 134 -3.88 19.40 21.29
C GLU A 134 -2.49 19.42 21.95
N PHE A 135 -1.48 18.84 21.30
CA PHE A 135 -0.10 18.81 21.80
C PHE A 135 0.77 19.95 21.26
N GLU A 136 0.16 20.96 20.62
CA GLU A 136 0.84 22.14 20.05
C GLU A 136 2.03 21.79 19.12
N LEU A 137 1.90 20.70 18.36
CA LEU A 137 2.94 20.16 17.47
C LEU A 137 3.07 20.94 16.16
N GLY A 138 2.15 21.88 15.92
CA GLY A 138 2.05 22.66 14.69
C GLY A 138 0.99 22.09 13.74
N GLU A 139 0.92 22.65 12.54
CA GLU A 139 0.02 22.19 11.50
C GLU A 139 0.54 20.89 10.85
N LEU A 140 -0.34 19.92 10.64
CA LEU A 140 -0.03 18.71 9.89
C LEU A 140 0.07 19.03 8.39
N LYS A 141 1.29 19.19 7.88
CA LYS A 141 1.55 19.60 6.49
C LYS A 141 1.77 18.39 5.57
N PRO A 142 0.80 17.99 4.73
CA PRO A 142 0.94 16.86 3.84
C PRO A 142 1.97 17.13 2.74
N ILE A 143 2.74 16.11 2.38
CA ILE A 143 3.68 16.14 1.26
C ILE A 143 3.21 15.21 0.14
N GLU A 144 2.69 14.04 0.50
CA GLU A 144 2.35 12.98 -0.45
C GLU A 144 1.27 12.08 0.13
N TYR A 145 0.37 11.62 -0.73
CA TYR A 145 -0.61 10.60 -0.41
C TYR A 145 -0.30 9.34 -1.19
N GLU A 146 -0.52 8.18 -0.56
CA GLU A 146 -0.25 6.87 -1.14
C GLU A 146 -1.51 6.01 -1.06
N LEU A 147 -1.82 5.30 -2.15
CA LEU A 147 -2.85 4.28 -2.18
C LEU A 147 -2.26 3.02 -2.83
N SER A 148 -2.16 1.95 -2.08
CA SER A 148 -1.60 0.67 -2.56
C SER A 148 -2.59 -0.47 -2.44
N TYR A 149 -2.69 -1.27 -3.49
CA TYR A 149 -3.47 -2.50 -3.52
C TYR A 149 -2.53 -3.69 -3.60
N ILE A 150 -2.38 -4.41 -2.48
CA ILE A 150 -1.55 -5.60 -2.42
C ILE A 150 -2.43 -6.81 -2.75
N ASN A 151 -2.20 -7.38 -3.92
CA ASN A 151 -2.91 -8.55 -4.42
C ASN A 151 -2.09 -9.81 -4.21
N HIS A 152 -2.74 -10.87 -3.73
CA HIS A 152 -2.19 -12.22 -3.71
C HIS A 152 -2.97 -13.06 -4.73
N ILE A 153 -2.26 -13.58 -5.74
CA ILE A 153 -2.86 -14.40 -6.81
C ILE A 153 -2.22 -15.80 -6.73
N PRO A 154 -2.83 -16.75 -6.01
CA PRO A 154 -2.32 -18.11 -5.89
C PRO A 154 -2.27 -18.83 -7.23
N LYS A 155 -1.28 -19.71 -7.42
CA LYS A 155 -1.25 -20.61 -8.57
C LYS A 155 -2.53 -21.46 -8.61
N GLY A 156 -3.08 -21.64 -9.80
CA GLY A 156 -4.38 -22.26 -10.04
C GLY A 156 -5.55 -21.27 -10.04
N GLN A 157 -5.32 -19.99 -9.70
CA GLN A 157 -6.33 -18.92 -9.77
C GLN A 157 -5.94 -17.90 -10.84
N GLY A 158 -6.35 -18.16 -12.08
CA GLY A 158 -6.07 -17.28 -13.23
C GLY A 158 -4.68 -17.47 -13.86
N TRP A 159 -3.78 -18.22 -13.23
CA TRP A 159 -2.49 -18.62 -13.82
C TRP A 159 -2.02 -19.98 -13.31
N ASN A 160 -1.24 -20.67 -14.14
CA ASN A 160 -0.51 -21.90 -13.81
C ASN A 160 0.98 -21.76 -14.12
N THR A 161 1.33 -20.95 -15.12
CA THR A 161 2.69 -20.70 -15.59
C THR A 161 2.89 -19.21 -15.86
N ILE A 162 4.14 -18.78 -16.04
CA ILE A 162 4.46 -17.39 -16.40
C ILE A 162 3.81 -16.97 -17.72
N ASN A 163 3.49 -17.92 -18.59
CA ASN A 163 2.84 -17.65 -19.86
C ASN A 163 1.42 -17.09 -19.73
N ASP A 164 0.79 -17.23 -18.56
CA ASP A 164 -0.56 -16.73 -18.29
C ASP A 164 -0.57 -15.26 -17.84
N LEU A 165 0.60 -14.68 -17.52
CA LEU A 165 0.71 -13.30 -17.02
C LEU A 165 0.12 -12.22 -17.94
N PRO A 166 0.25 -12.28 -19.27
CA PRO A 166 -0.39 -11.30 -20.15
C PRO A 166 -1.92 -11.26 -20.01
N GLY A 167 -2.54 -12.33 -19.50
CA GLY A 167 -3.97 -12.37 -19.19
C GLY A 167 -4.36 -11.73 -17.84
N ILE A 168 -3.38 -11.47 -16.97
CA ILE A 168 -3.58 -10.85 -15.65
C ILE A 168 -3.13 -9.38 -15.66
N PHE A 169 -1.99 -9.10 -16.28
CA PHE A 169 -1.40 -7.77 -16.38
C PHE A 169 -1.35 -7.38 -17.86
N LEU A 170 -2.27 -6.52 -18.29
CA LEU A 170 -2.46 -6.17 -19.70
C LEU A 170 -1.21 -5.53 -20.33
N ASP A 171 -0.47 -4.75 -19.55
CA ASP A 171 0.77 -4.09 -20.01
C ASP A 171 2.00 -5.02 -19.98
N PHE A 172 1.87 -6.24 -19.44
CA PHE A 172 2.93 -7.22 -19.43
C PHE A 172 2.93 -8.03 -20.73
N VAL A 173 3.99 -7.85 -21.54
CA VAL A 173 4.14 -8.56 -22.81
C VAL A 173 5.32 -9.53 -22.74
N TRP A 174 5.02 -10.83 -22.73
CA TRP A 174 6.00 -11.90 -22.91
C TRP A 174 5.84 -12.54 -24.29
N LYS A 175 6.76 -12.25 -25.21
CA LYS A 175 6.74 -12.82 -26.56
C LYS A 175 7.39 -14.20 -26.56
N GLN A 176 6.60 -15.20 -26.94
CA GLN A 176 7.08 -16.56 -27.17
C GLN A 176 7.43 -16.74 -28.66
N THR A 177 8.61 -17.28 -28.93
CA THR A 177 9.01 -17.69 -30.29
C THR A 177 9.30 -19.19 -30.29
N LYS A 178 8.79 -19.91 -31.30
CA LYS A 178 8.91 -21.38 -31.39
C LYS A 178 10.35 -21.90 -31.50
N ALA A 179 11.29 -21.03 -31.90
CA ALA A 179 12.70 -21.37 -32.15
C ALA A 179 13.65 -20.83 -31.06
N ARG A 180 13.19 -20.70 -29.81
CA ARG A 180 14.03 -20.18 -28.73
C ARG A 180 14.79 -21.32 -28.04
N PHE A 181 16.11 -21.12 -27.85
CA PHE A 181 16.96 -22.05 -27.10
C PHE A 181 16.57 -22.15 -25.62
N LEU A 182 16.28 -21.00 -24.99
CA LEU A 182 15.83 -20.95 -23.59
C LEU A 182 14.37 -21.35 -23.47
N THR A 183 14.08 -22.21 -22.49
CA THR A 183 12.73 -22.58 -22.07
C THR A 183 12.00 -21.41 -21.40
N ASN A 184 10.76 -21.63 -21.00
CA ASN A 184 9.99 -20.63 -20.24
C ASN A 184 10.71 -20.27 -18.93
N PRO A 185 10.67 -19.01 -18.53
CA PRO A 185 11.23 -18.57 -17.26
C PRO A 185 10.55 -19.31 -16.09
N GLU A 186 11.33 -19.61 -15.06
CA GLU A 186 10.81 -20.16 -13.79
C GLU A 186 10.36 -19.05 -12.84
N LYS A 187 11.03 -17.89 -12.89
CA LYS A 187 10.79 -16.72 -12.05
C LYS A 187 10.70 -15.44 -12.87
N VAL A 188 9.94 -14.47 -12.37
CA VAL A 188 9.83 -13.13 -12.94
C VAL A 188 9.68 -12.09 -11.83
N ALA A 189 10.34 -10.95 -12.04
CA ALA A 189 10.13 -9.71 -11.32
C ALA A 189 9.90 -8.61 -12.37
N TRP A 190 8.84 -7.83 -12.22
CA TRP A 190 8.46 -6.79 -13.16
C TRP A 190 7.97 -5.56 -12.40
N GLN A 191 8.40 -4.38 -12.85
CA GLN A 191 7.97 -3.10 -12.32
C GLN A 191 7.70 -2.16 -13.48
N THR A 192 6.64 -1.38 -13.39
CA THR A 192 6.33 -0.31 -14.35
C THR A 192 5.77 0.89 -13.61
N GLU A 193 6.14 2.08 -14.06
CA GLU A 193 5.71 3.36 -13.51
C GLU A 193 5.02 4.17 -14.61
N PHE A 194 3.79 4.60 -14.34
CA PHE A 194 2.97 5.39 -15.25
C PHE A 194 2.74 6.77 -14.63
N PRO A 195 3.10 7.87 -15.33
CA PRO A 195 2.74 9.20 -14.86
C PRO A 195 1.21 9.37 -14.91
N LEU A 196 0.63 9.89 -13.84
CA LEU A 196 -0.77 10.28 -13.84
C LEU A 196 -0.95 11.56 -14.69
N PRO A 197 -2.13 11.73 -15.34
CA PRO A 197 -2.45 12.96 -16.06
C PRO A 197 -2.23 14.21 -15.19
N GLU A 198 -1.90 15.32 -15.84
CA GLU A 198 -1.69 16.61 -15.17
C GLU A 198 -0.58 16.59 -14.10
N LYS A 199 0.34 15.61 -14.17
CA LYS A 199 1.45 15.43 -13.22
C LYS A 199 0.94 15.25 -11.77
N LYS A 200 -0.21 14.60 -11.59
CA LYS A 200 -0.84 14.36 -10.28
C LYS A 200 -0.22 13.22 -9.47
N GLY A 201 0.90 12.66 -9.92
CA GLY A 201 1.61 11.56 -9.27
C GLY A 201 1.94 10.45 -10.25
N HIS A 202 2.13 9.23 -9.73
CA HIS A 202 2.48 8.06 -10.51
C HIS A 202 1.65 6.87 -10.05
N LEU A 203 1.28 6.00 -11.00
CA LEU A 203 0.88 4.63 -10.72
C LEU A 203 2.10 3.74 -10.86
N ILE A 204 2.50 3.09 -9.78
CA ILE A 204 3.58 2.10 -9.81
C ILE A 204 2.93 0.72 -9.70
N VAL A 205 3.28 -0.17 -10.61
CA VAL A 205 2.84 -1.56 -10.61
C VAL A 205 4.07 -2.44 -10.43
N ASN A 206 4.08 -3.21 -9.36
CA ASN A 206 5.09 -4.23 -9.12
C ASN A 206 4.48 -5.62 -9.20
N LEU A 207 5.27 -6.58 -9.66
CA LEU A 207 4.94 -7.99 -9.70
C LEU A 207 6.16 -8.82 -9.28
N LYS A 208 5.96 -9.69 -8.31
CA LYS A 208 6.97 -10.66 -7.86
C LYS A 208 6.33 -12.00 -7.55
N GLN A 209 7.09 -13.08 -7.76
CA GLN A 209 6.71 -14.39 -7.25
C GLN A 209 7.09 -14.52 -5.78
N SER A 210 6.20 -15.15 -5.01
CA SER A 210 6.43 -15.48 -3.61
C SER A 210 5.79 -16.82 -3.25
N ILE A 211 6.03 -17.28 -2.02
CA ILE A 211 5.45 -18.50 -1.46
C ILE A 211 4.65 -18.09 -0.23
N ARG A 212 3.36 -18.42 -0.19
CA ARG A 212 2.54 -18.13 1.00
C ARG A 212 3.09 -18.90 2.20
N THR A 213 3.21 -18.21 3.32
CA THR A 213 3.82 -18.78 4.53
C THR A 213 3.01 -19.92 5.12
N GLU A 214 1.67 -19.80 5.10
CA GLU A 214 0.69 -20.70 5.72
C GLU A 214 0.63 -22.09 5.07
N ASP A 215 0.56 -22.16 3.75
CA ASP A 215 0.29 -23.41 3.00
C ASP A 215 1.33 -23.72 1.92
N LYS A 216 2.40 -22.92 1.83
CA LYS A 216 3.51 -23.05 0.87
C LYS A 216 3.08 -22.99 -0.59
N VAL A 217 1.90 -22.45 -0.88
CA VAL A 217 1.43 -22.29 -2.26
C VAL A 217 2.19 -21.15 -2.95
N PRO A 218 2.76 -21.38 -4.15
CA PRO A 218 3.31 -20.31 -4.97
C PRO A 218 2.22 -19.30 -5.36
N LEU A 219 2.54 -18.01 -5.27
CA LEU A 219 1.63 -16.93 -5.65
C LEU A 219 2.37 -15.75 -6.29
N PHE A 220 1.64 -14.98 -7.07
CA PHE A 220 2.08 -13.64 -7.47
C PHE A 220 1.63 -12.62 -6.43
N VAL A 221 2.58 -11.82 -5.93
CA VAL A 221 2.30 -10.61 -5.16
C VAL A 221 2.42 -9.44 -6.12
N SER A 222 1.38 -8.61 -6.16
CA SER A 222 1.40 -7.35 -6.90
C SER A 222 0.98 -6.20 -6.01
N ASN A 223 1.64 -5.05 -6.14
CA ASN A 223 1.42 -3.86 -5.34
C ASN A 223 1.83 -2.57 -6.07
#